data_AF-A0A429NHD9-F1
#
_entry.id   AF-A0A429NHD9-F1
#
_cell.length_a   1.000
_cell.length_b   1.000
_cell.length_c   1.000
_cell.angle_alpha   90.00
_cell.angle_beta   90.00
_cell.angle_gamma   90.00
#
_symmetry.space_group_name_H-M   'P 1'
#
loop_
_entity.id
_entity.type
_entity.pdbx_description
1 polymer ?
#
loop_
_entity_poly.entity_id
_entity_poly.type
_entity_poly.pdbx_seq_one_letter_code
_entity_poly.pdbx_strand_id
1 'polypeptide(L)'
;MERWKQDASHAHEQNPTWETETEMHESKAAYRESHVRMRDASEAFGEAVAEHHVIPEHYPNAVPEQLDGPLNGNDQFDQVWRREDGGYVVVEAKSSVNTELGARNLPDGRRVSQETREYFLGIIREMEDRGRKNPSERELARNPRKALRQGKVDYIVVKGEKNAGRYTCYHMRQFDISPEGKAS
;
A
#
# COMPACT_ATOMS: atom_id res chain seq x y z
N MET A 1 14.28 -17.13 -12.33
CA MET A 1 14.14 -17.35 -10.87
C MET A 1 12.97 -18.26 -10.52
N GLU A 2 11.71 -17.91 -10.86
CA GLU A 2 10.55 -18.77 -10.52
C GLU A 2 10.66 -20.20 -11.09
N ARG A 3 10.97 -20.33 -12.38
CA ARG A 3 11.14 -21.65 -13.01
C ARG A 3 12.24 -22.49 -12.35
N TRP A 4 13.37 -21.87 -12.00
CA TRP A 4 14.46 -22.56 -11.29
C TRP A 4 14.03 -23.05 -9.91
N LYS A 5 13.30 -22.23 -9.13
CA LYS A 5 12.70 -22.65 -7.85
C LYS A 5 11.75 -23.84 -8.03
N GLN A 6 10.91 -23.82 -9.06
CA GLN A 6 9.97 -24.91 -9.35
C GLN A 6 10.71 -26.20 -9.72
N ASP A 7 11.66 -26.10 -10.66
CA ASP A 7 12.45 -27.24 -11.14
C ASP A 7 13.28 -27.86 -10.00
N ALA A 8 13.93 -27.05 -9.16
CA ALA A 8 14.71 -27.52 -8.01
C ALA A 8 13.84 -28.13 -6.89
N SER A 9 12.66 -27.56 -6.64
CA SER A 9 11.70 -28.16 -5.69
C SER A 9 11.23 -29.52 -6.19
N HIS A 10 10.93 -29.63 -7.48
CA HIS A 10 10.51 -30.89 -8.11
C HIS A 10 11.63 -31.93 -8.11
N ALA A 11 12.87 -31.54 -8.38
CA ALA A 11 14.03 -32.44 -8.32
C ALA A 11 14.23 -33.04 -6.91
N HIS A 12 14.06 -32.23 -5.86
CA HIS A 12 14.12 -32.71 -4.48
C HIS A 12 12.95 -33.64 -4.11
N GLU A 13 11.74 -33.33 -4.55
CA GLU A 13 10.56 -34.20 -4.37
C GLU A 13 10.75 -35.57 -5.04
N GLN A 14 11.36 -35.62 -6.22
CA GLN A 14 11.62 -36.86 -6.96
C GLN A 14 12.80 -37.65 -6.39
N ASN A 15 13.84 -36.98 -5.91
CA ASN A 15 15.05 -37.60 -5.40
C ASN A 15 15.62 -36.80 -4.21
N PRO A 16 15.18 -37.09 -2.97
CA PRO A 16 15.60 -36.35 -1.78
C PRO A 16 17.03 -36.74 -1.38
N THR A 17 17.99 -35.93 -1.81
CA THR A 17 19.40 -36.03 -1.45
C THR A 17 19.87 -34.70 -0.87
N TRP A 18 21.05 -34.69 -0.24
CA TRP A 18 21.65 -33.46 0.27
C TRP A 18 21.93 -32.42 -0.84
N GLU A 19 22.24 -32.89 -2.06
CA GLU A 19 22.46 -32.03 -3.23
C GLU A 19 21.16 -31.37 -3.69
N THR A 20 20.08 -32.14 -3.85
CA THR A 20 18.77 -31.60 -4.27
C THR A 20 18.13 -30.73 -3.18
N GLU A 21 18.38 -31.04 -1.91
CA GLU A 21 17.99 -30.19 -0.78
C GLU A 21 18.72 -28.83 -0.84
N THR A 22 20.05 -28.85 -1.04
CA THR A 22 20.86 -27.62 -1.16
C THR A 22 20.38 -26.75 -2.33
N GLU A 23 20.19 -27.33 -3.51
CA GLU A 23 19.71 -26.59 -4.69
C GLU A 23 18.29 -26.03 -4.50
N MET A 24 17.39 -26.79 -3.85
CA MET A 24 16.07 -26.29 -3.48
C MET A 24 16.17 -25.09 -2.52
N HIS A 25 17.06 -25.13 -1.52
CA HIS A 25 17.25 -24.02 -0.60
C HIS A 25 17.83 -22.78 -1.28
N GLU A 26 18.85 -22.94 -2.13
CA GLU A 26 19.47 -21.84 -2.88
C GLU A 26 18.49 -21.19 -3.85
N SER A 27 17.75 -22.00 -4.61
CA SER A 27 16.76 -21.50 -5.55
C SER A 27 15.61 -20.78 -4.85
N LYS A 28 15.15 -21.26 -3.67
CA LYS A 28 14.16 -20.57 -2.83
C LYS A 28 14.70 -19.25 -2.29
N ALA A 29 15.96 -19.21 -1.83
CA ALA A 29 16.60 -18.00 -1.32
C ALA A 29 16.75 -16.94 -2.43
N ALA A 30 17.28 -17.33 -3.58
CA ALA A 30 17.49 -16.43 -4.71
C ALA A 30 16.16 -15.95 -5.32
N TYR A 31 15.14 -16.83 -5.37
CA TYR A 31 13.78 -16.43 -5.71
C TYR A 31 13.25 -15.36 -4.75
N ARG A 32 13.32 -15.61 -3.44
CA ARG A 32 12.86 -14.68 -2.40
C ARG A 32 13.54 -13.33 -2.53
N GLU A 33 14.86 -13.29 -2.70
CA GLU A 33 15.62 -12.05 -2.88
C GLU A 33 15.16 -11.29 -4.13
N SER A 34 15.07 -11.97 -5.27
CA SER A 34 14.61 -11.34 -6.52
C SER A 34 13.19 -10.80 -6.42
N HIS A 35 12.31 -11.53 -5.71
CA HIS A 35 10.92 -11.17 -5.52
C HIS A 35 10.77 -9.96 -4.60
N VAL A 36 11.56 -9.87 -3.52
CA VAL A 36 11.62 -8.69 -2.65
C VAL A 36 12.08 -7.46 -3.43
N ARG A 37 13.18 -7.55 -4.18
CA ARG A 37 13.67 -6.43 -5.00
C ARG A 37 12.63 -5.95 -6.02
N MET A 38 11.94 -6.89 -6.68
CA MET A 38 10.88 -6.56 -7.63
C MET A 38 9.70 -5.87 -6.96
N ARG A 39 9.25 -6.37 -5.80
CA ARG A 39 8.18 -5.76 -5.01
C ARG A 39 8.54 -4.33 -4.62
N ASP A 40 9.72 -4.14 -4.03
CA ASP A 40 10.17 -2.82 -3.54
C ASP A 40 10.26 -1.81 -4.69
N ALA A 41 10.78 -2.23 -5.85
CA ALA A 41 10.83 -1.38 -7.04
C ALA A 41 9.44 -1.03 -7.59
N SER A 42 8.48 -1.97 -7.50
CA SER A 42 7.09 -1.75 -7.87
C SER A 42 6.41 -0.76 -6.90
N GLU A 43 6.54 -0.97 -5.59
CA GLU A 43 6.00 -0.07 -4.56
C GLU A 43 6.52 1.36 -4.76
N ALA A 44 7.85 1.52 -4.86
CA ALA A 44 8.48 2.81 -5.10
C ALA A 44 8.00 3.50 -6.39
N PHE A 45 7.77 2.74 -7.48
CA PHE A 45 7.22 3.31 -8.71
C PHE A 45 5.79 3.83 -8.52
N GLY A 46 4.92 3.06 -7.85
CA GLY A 46 3.54 3.49 -7.58
C GLY A 46 3.51 4.75 -6.72
N GLU A 47 4.30 4.80 -5.65
CA GLU A 47 4.40 5.95 -4.75
C GLU A 47 4.95 7.19 -5.47
N ALA A 48 6.00 7.04 -6.27
CA ALA A 48 6.57 8.15 -7.04
C ALA A 48 5.56 8.74 -8.05
N VAL A 49 4.73 7.89 -8.65
CA VAL A 49 3.64 8.36 -9.53
C VAL A 49 2.62 9.19 -8.75
N ALA A 50 2.24 8.77 -7.55
CA ALA A 50 1.33 9.55 -6.72
C ALA A 50 1.94 10.89 -6.30
N GLU A 51 3.17 10.86 -5.78
CA GLU A 51 3.86 12.03 -5.24
C GLU A 51 4.20 13.08 -6.31
N HIS A 52 4.67 12.65 -7.49
CA HIS A 52 5.20 13.59 -8.49
C HIS A 52 4.22 13.93 -9.61
N HIS A 53 3.09 13.22 -9.71
CA HIS A 53 2.08 13.49 -10.73
C HIS A 53 0.71 13.74 -10.12
N VAL A 54 0.14 12.79 -9.38
CA VAL A 54 -1.24 12.88 -8.89
C VAL A 54 -1.42 14.03 -7.90
N ILE A 55 -0.57 14.10 -6.87
CA ILE A 55 -0.69 15.10 -5.82
C ILE A 55 -0.48 16.52 -6.38
N PRO A 56 0.57 16.84 -7.16
CA PRO A 56 0.73 18.17 -7.74
C PRO A 56 -0.40 18.57 -8.70
N GLU A 57 -0.99 17.61 -9.44
CA GLU A 57 -2.06 17.88 -10.40
C GLU A 57 -3.41 18.13 -9.74
N HIS A 58 -3.78 17.33 -8.73
CA HIS A 58 -5.13 17.37 -8.13
C HIS A 58 -5.20 18.05 -6.77
N TYR A 59 -4.08 18.13 -6.06
CA TYR A 59 -3.98 18.64 -4.69
C TYR A 59 -2.84 19.65 -4.57
N PRO A 60 -2.87 20.74 -5.35
CA PRO A 60 -1.83 21.75 -5.28
C PRO A 60 -1.70 22.26 -3.85
N ASN A 61 -0.46 22.50 -3.43
CA ASN A 61 -0.09 22.96 -2.08
C ASN A 61 -0.32 21.96 -0.94
N ALA A 62 -0.76 20.72 -1.21
CA ALA A 62 -0.79 19.71 -0.18
C ALA A 62 0.64 19.40 0.31
N VAL A 63 0.79 19.22 1.62
CA VAL A 63 2.09 18.99 2.27
C VAL A 63 2.14 17.54 2.75
N PRO A 64 3.24 16.80 2.50
CA PRO A 64 3.33 15.40 2.93
C PRO A 64 3.41 15.33 4.45
N GLU A 65 2.71 14.36 5.04
CA GLU A 65 2.82 14.01 6.45
C GLU A 65 3.82 12.86 6.61
N GLN A 66 4.69 12.94 7.61
CA GLN A 66 5.68 11.91 7.86
C GLN A 66 5.04 10.68 8.49
N LEU A 67 5.21 9.53 7.84
CA LEU A 67 4.73 8.23 8.29
C LEU A 67 5.87 7.46 9.00
N ASP A 68 5.68 7.09 10.27
CA ASP A 68 6.68 6.39 11.10
C ASP A 68 6.34 4.90 11.34
N GLY A 69 5.49 4.33 10.50
CA GLY A 69 4.98 2.98 10.67
C GLY A 69 6.00 1.89 10.36
N PRO A 70 5.57 0.63 10.41
CA PRO A 70 6.48 -0.49 10.43
C PRO A 70 7.20 -0.64 9.08
N LEU A 71 8.46 -1.09 9.14
CA LEU A 71 9.30 -1.34 7.96
C LEU A 71 8.70 -2.37 6.98
N ASN A 72 7.69 -3.13 7.40
CA ASN A 72 7.11 -4.21 6.63
C ASN A 72 5.81 -3.83 5.92
N GLY A 73 5.58 -2.56 5.54
CA GLY A 73 4.53 -2.07 4.61
C GLY A 73 3.06 -2.35 4.97
N ASN A 74 2.81 -3.27 5.90
CA ASN A 74 1.50 -3.63 6.40
C ASN A 74 1.10 -2.62 7.49
N ASP A 75 -0.21 -2.41 7.64
CA ASP A 75 -0.76 -1.60 8.74
C ASP A 75 -0.35 -0.11 8.71
N GLN A 76 -0.04 0.41 7.52
CA GLN A 76 0.15 1.82 7.22
C GLN A 76 -0.45 2.17 5.85
N PHE A 77 -0.78 3.44 5.64
CA PHE A 77 -1.06 3.98 4.31
C PHE A 77 0.24 4.16 3.50
N ASP A 78 0.16 4.17 2.17
CA ASP A 78 1.35 4.42 1.35
C ASP A 78 1.76 5.90 1.47
N GLN A 79 0.81 6.84 1.40
CA GLN A 79 1.08 8.27 1.65
C GLN A 79 -0.09 8.99 2.32
N VAL A 80 0.23 10.04 3.09
CA VAL A 80 -0.75 10.96 3.68
C VAL A 80 -0.29 12.39 3.41
N TRP A 81 -1.22 13.22 2.92
CA TRP A 81 -0.96 14.62 2.59
C TRP A 81 -1.98 15.52 3.26
N ARG A 82 -1.54 16.62 3.85
CA ARG A 82 -2.39 17.63 4.46
C ARG A 82 -2.70 18.73 3.47
N ARG A 83 -3.98 19.03 3.29
CA ARG A 83 -4.49 20.11 2.44
C ARG A 83 -4.59 21.42 3.22
N GLU A 84 -4.58 22.54 2.50
CA GLU A 84 -4.68 23.90 3.09
C GLU A 84 -6.00 24.13 3.84
N ASP A 85 -7.08 23.47 3.42
CA ASP A 85 -8.41 23.55 4.05
C ASP A 85 -8.52 22.77 5.38
N GLY A 86 -7.41 22.19 5.84
CA GLY A 86 -7.33 21.31 7.00
C GLY A 86 -7.87 19.89 6.75
N GLY A 87 -8.17 19.56 5.50
CA GLY A 87 -8.46 18.20 5.06
C GLY A 87 -7.21 17.39 4.76
N TYR A 88 -7.40 16.13 4.42
CA TYR A 88 -6.32 15.18 4.13
C TYR A 88 -6.60 14.43 2.84
N VAL A 89 -5.53 14.11 2.11
CA VAL A 89 -5.52 13.13 1.04
C VAL A 89 -4.78 11.92 1.57
N VAL A 90 -5.41 10.75 1.49
CA VAL A 90 -4.79 9.47 1.86
C VAL A 90 -4.70 8.62 0.62
N VAL A 91 -3.49 8.14 0.33
CA VAL A 91 -3.14 7.50 -0.93
C VAL A 91 -2.77 6.04 -0.69
N GLU A 92 -3.38 5.17 -1.48
CA GLU A 92 -2.96 3.80 -1.72
C GLU A 92 -2.37 3.72 -3.13
N ALA A 93 -1.06 3.50 -3.23
CA ALA A 93 -0.31 3.50 -4.47
C ALA A 93 -0.06 2.07 -4.96
N LYS A 94 -0.22 1.84 -6.27
CA LYS A 94 0.05 0.56 -6.93
C LYS A 94 0.86 0.79 -8.20
N SER A 95 1.78 -0.12 -8.47
CA SER A 95 2.71 -0.01 -9.60
C SER A 95 2.09 -0.24 -10.99
N SER A 96 0.88 -0.80 -11.04
CA SER A 96 0.21 -1.21 -12.28
C SER A 96 -1.30 -1.09 -12.15
N VAL A 97 -1.95 -0.73 -13.26
CA VAL A 97 -3.41 -0.62 -13.39
C VAL A 97 -4.14 -1.94 -13.14
N ASN A 98 -3.48 -3.06 -13.47
CA ASN A 98 -4.00 -4.42 -13.32
C ASN A 98 -3.76 -5.00 -11.92
N THR A 99 -3.02 -4.30 -11.04
CA THR A 99 -2.81 -4.77 -9.67
C THR A 99 -4.13 -4.72 -8.91
N GLU A 100 -4.56 -5.88 -8.41
CA GLU A 100 -5.67 -5.99 -7.47
C GLU A 100 -5.32 -5.29 -6.15
N LEU A 101 -6.32 -4.74 -5.50
CA LEU A 101 -6.13 -4.09 -4.22
C LEU A 101 -6.03 -5.11 -3.09
N GLY A 102 -5.24 -4.75 -2.08
CA GLY A 102 -5.07 -5.57 -0.90
C GLY A 102 -6.36 -5.66 -0.09
N ALA A 103 -6.40 -6.65 0.80
CA ALA A 103 -7.45 -6.79 1.78
C ALA A 103 -6.88 -7.30 3.10
N ARG A 104 -7.47 -6.90 4.21
CA ARG A 104 -7.08 -7.35 5.55
C ARG A 104 -8.24 -8.02 6.28
N ASN A 105 -7.90 -8.91 7.20
CA ASN A 105 -8.88 -9.43 8.16
C ASN A 105 -8.94 -8.46 9.35
N LEU A 106 -10.14 -8.07 9.72
CA LEU A 106 -10.41 -7.29 10.93
C LEU A 106 -10.45 -8.21 12.17
N PRO A 107 -10.36 -7.65 13.38
CA PRO A 107 -10.48 -8.44 14.62
C PRO A 107 -11.80 -9.21 14.76
N ASP A 108 -12.85 -8.78 14.05
CA ASP A 108 -14.17 -9.45 14.01
C ASP A 108 -14.24 -10.59 12.96
N GLY A 109 -13.12 -10.90 12.29
CA GLY A 109 -13.02 -11.95 11.28
C GLY A 109 -13.45 -11.54 9.87
N ARG A 110 -14.00 -10.34 9.67
CA ARG A 110 -14.36 -9.88 8.32
C ARG A 110 -13.12 -9.53 7.50
N ARG A 111 -13.14 -9.89 6.22
CA ARG A 111 -12.14 -9.46 5.24
C ARG A 111 -12.62 -8.17 4.57
N VAL A 112 -11.83 -7.10 4.65
CA VAL A 112 -12.16 -5.79 4.08
C VAL A 112 -11.10 -5.37 3.07
N SER A 113 -11.55 -4.85 1.93
CA SER A 113 -10.69 -4.34 0.84
C SER A 113 -10.14 -2.97 1.18
N GLN A 114 -8.97 -2.64 0.64
CA GLN A 114 -8.39 -1.30 0.68
C GLN A 114 -9.34 -0.20 0.19
N GLU A 115 -10.40 -0.51 -0.55
CA GLU A 115 -11.40 0.46 -1.03
C GLU A 115 -12.45 0.90 0.02
N THR A 116 -12.38 0.42 1.27
CA THR A 116 -13.46 0.65 2.24
C THR A 116 -13.07 1.52 3.43
N ARG A 117 -14.09 2.14 4.04
CA ARG A 117 -13.96 2.91 5.28
C ARG A 117 -13.43 2.04 6.42
N GLU A 118 -13.84 0.78 6.51
CA GLU A 118 -13.39 -0.14 7.54
C GLU A 118 -11.90 -0.45 7.42
N TYR A 119 -11.38 -0.57 6.20
CA TYR A 119 -9.94 -0.71 6.00
C TYR A 119 -9.19 0.52 6.50
N PHE A 120 -9.63 1.72 6.08
CA PHE A 120 -9.07 2.99 6.56
C PHE A 120 -9.07 3.07 8.08
N LEU A 121 -10.21 2.78 8.73
CA LEU A 121 -10.32 2.80 10.20
C LEU A 121 -9.49 1.71 10.88
N GLY A 122 -9.24 0.59 10.19
CA GLY A 122 -8.30 -0.43 10.60
C GLY A 122 -6.88 0.12 10.71
N ILE A 123 -6.38 0.75 9.64
CA ILE A 123 -5.04 1.38 9.63
C ILE A 123 -4.92 2.46 10.70
N ILE A 124 -5.92 3.34 10.83
CA ILE A 124 -5.92 4.38 11.88
C ILE A 124 -5.81 3.77 13.28
N ARG A 125 -6.44 2.61 13.54
CA ARG A 125 -6.32 1.93 14.84
C ARG A 125 -4.90 1.41 15.09
N GLU A 126 -4.26 0.85 14.08
CA GLU A 126 -2.87 0.39 14.18
C GLU A 126 -1.92 1.57 14.45
N MET A 127 -2.14 2.70 13.76
CA MET A 127 -1.41 3.95 14.01
C MET A 127 -1.66 4.50 15.42
N GLU A 128 -2.91 4.46 15.92
CA GLU A 128 -3.26 4.85 17.30
C GLU A 128 -2.51 3.98 18.33
N ASP A 129 -2.40 2.67 18.08
CA ASP A 129 -1.71 1.74 18.97
C ASP A 129 -0.19 1.96 18.97
N ARG A 130 0.42 2.19 17.81
CA ARG A 130 1.82 2.67 17.73
C ARG A 130 1.99 4.03 18.40
N GLY A 131 1.00 4.89 18.25
CA GLY A 131 0.92 6.23 18.82
C GLY A 131 0.98 6.27 20.36
N ARG A 132 0.75 5.13 21.04
CA ARG A 132 0.94 5.01 22.49
C ARG A 132 2.41 5.21 22.89
N LYS A 133 3.34 4.90 21.99
CA LYS A 133 4.80 5.02 22.19
C LYS A 133 5.43 6.09 21.30
N ASN A 134 4.75 6.50 20.23
CA ASN A 134 5.22 7.52 19.30
C ASN A 134 4.23 8.71 19.18
N PRO A 135 4.50 9.88 19.79
CA PRO A 135 3.59 11.02 19.73
C PRO A 135 3.22 11.52 18.33
N SER A 136 4.12 11.44 17.34
CA SER A 136 3.86 11.85 15.95
C SER A 136 2.80 10.96 15.31
N GLU A 137 2.96 9.64 15.38
CA GLU A 137 1.96 8.65 14.94
C GLU A 137 0.60 8.87 15.60
N ARG A 138 0.60 9.23 16.88
CA ARG A 138 -0.64 9.52 17.61
C ARG A 138 -1.37 10.75 17.06
N GLU A 139 -0.63 11.76 16.61
CA GLU A 139 -1.20 12.94 15.97
C GLU A 139 -1.69 12.62 14.56
N LEU A 140 -0.86 11.92 13.79
CA LEU A 140 -1.16 11.51 12.43
C LEU A 140 -2.32 10.52 12.33
N ALA A 141 -2.60 9.72 13.36
CA ALA A 141 -3.81 8.91 13.40
C ALA A 141 -5.06 9.76 13.72
N ARG A 142 -4.93 10.74 14.63
CA ARG A 142 -6.06 11.53 15.11
C ARG A 142 -6.55 12.55 14.10
N ASN A 143 -5.65 13.18 13.35
CA ASN A 143 -6.00 14.27 12.45
C ASN A 143 -6.83 13.82 11.23
N PRO A 144 -6.42 12.80 10.44
CA PRO A 144 -7.23 12.23 9.38
C PRO A 144 -8.53 11.61 9.90
N ARG A 145 -8.52 10.96 11.07
CA ARG A 145 -9.75 10.44 11.70
C ARG A 145 -10.76 11.56 12.02
N LYS A 146 -10.27 12.71 12.48
CA LYS A 146 -11.10 13.90 12.73
C LYS A 146 -11.61 14.50 11.42
N ALA A 147 -10.74 14.66 10.42
CA ALA A 147 -11.12 15.14 9.10
C ALA A 147 -12.18 14.22 8.44
N LEU A 148 -12.07 12.91 8.61
CA LEU A 148 -13.05 11.93 8.10
C LEU A 148 -14.45 12.18 8.66
N ARG A 149 -14.56 12.49 9.96
CA ARG A 149 -15.85 12.84 10.59
C ARG A 149 -16.43 14.16 10.08
N GLN A 150 -15.59 15.02 9.52
CA GLN A 150 -15.96 16.30 8.94
C GLN A 150 -16.18 16.21 7.41
N GLY A 151 -16.04 15.02 6.80
CA GLY A 151 -16.11 14.85 5.35
C GLY A 151 -14.94 15.47 4.60
N LYS A 152 -13.78 15.62 5.25
CA LYS A 152 -12.57 16.27 4.72
C LYS A 152 -11.43 15.29 4.43
N VAL A 153 -11.75 14.06 4.07
CA VAL A 153 -10.76 13.06 3.64
C VAL A 153 -11.07 12.64 2.23
N ASP A 154 -10.10 12.86 1.36
CA ASP A 154 -10.09 12.25 0.03
C ASP A 154 -9.24 10.99 0.10
N TYR A 155 -9.89 9.85 -0.01
CA TYR A 155 -9.20 8.56 -0.02
C TYR A 155 -9.09 8.07 -1.45
N ILE A 156 -7.86 7.97 -1.95
CA ILE A 156 -7.59 7.70 -3.36
C ILE A 156 -6.70 6.47 -3.53
N VAL A 157 -6.96 5.72 -4.59
CA VAL A 157 -6.03 4.73 -5.13
C VAL A 157 -5.39 5.32 -6.38
N VAL A 158 -4.07 5.25 -6.44
CA VAL A 158 -3.27 5.62 -7.61
C VAL A 158 -2.64 4.36 -8.18
N LYS A 159 -2.83 4.12 -9.48
CA LYS A 159 -2.18 3.04 -10.19
C LYS A 159 -1.32 3.59 -11.31
N GLY A 160 -0.02 3.39 -11.23
CA GLY A 160 0.90 3.77 -12.31
C GLY A 160 0.64 2.95 -13.58
N GLU A 161 0.71 3.61 -14.74
CA GLU A 161 0.65 2.93 -16.03
C GLU A 161 2.03 2.96 -16.70
N LYS A 162 2.57 1.79 -17.03
CA LYS A 162 3.85 1.69 -17.76
C LYS A 162 3.59 1.95 -19.25
N ASN A 163 3.62 3.21 -19.68
CA ASN A 163 3.49 3.56 -21.09
C ASN A 163 4.82 3.99 -21.72
N ALA A 164 5.10 3.41 -22.89
CA ALA A 164 6.30 3.65 -23.70
C ALA A 164 6.23 4.95 -24.53
N GLY A 165 5.88 6.09 -23.90
CA GLY A 165 6.07 7.41 -24.51
C GLY A 165 4.83 8.29 -24.78
N ARG A 166 3.71 8.12 -24.07
CA ARG A 166 2.63 9.13 -24.04
C ARG A 166 2.16 9.43 -22.61
N TYR A 167 1.99 10.72 -22.32
CA TYR A 167 1.71 11.32 -21.02
C TYR A 167 0.22 11.18 -20.62
N THR A 168 -0.19 10.03 -20.10
CA THR A 168 -1.39 9.88 -19.24
C THR A 168 -1.08 8.94 -18.08
N CYS A 169 0.12 9.04 -17.51
CA CYS A 169 0.92 8.02 -16.80
C CYS A 169 0.31 7.30 -15.57
N TYR A 170 -0.98 7.49 -15.23
CA TYR A 170 -1.63 6.86 -14.08
C TYR A 170 -3.16 6.76 -14.20
N HIS A 171 -3.73 5.86 -13.43
CA HIS A 171 -5.16 5.82 -13.11
C HIS A 171 -5.37 6.24 -11.66
N MET A 172 -6.29 7.18 -11.42
CA MET A 172 -6.71 7.59 -10.08
C MET A 172 -8.18 7.23 -9.87
N ARG A 173 -8.51 6.71 -8.69
CA ARG A 173 -9.89 6.50 -8.24
C ARG A 173 -10.04 6.99 -6.82
N GLN A 174 -11.05 7.83 -6.58
CA GLN A 174 -11.44 8.27 -5.24
C GLN A 174 -12.56 7.37 -4.71
N PHE A 175 -12.51 7.07 -3.41
CA PHE A 175 -13.49 6.27 -2.69
C PHE A 175 -14.24 7.13 -1.68
N ASP A 176 -15.57 7.05 -1.69
CA ASP A 176 -16.38 7.65 -0.64
C ASP A 176 -16.32 6.77 0.61
N ILE A 177 -15.56 7.25 1.60
CA ILE A 177 -15.45 6.63 2.93
C ILE A 177 -16.17 7.45 4.01
N SER A 178 -17.02 8.41 3.62
CA SER A 178 -17.74 9.28 4.54
C SER A 178 -18.71 8.48 5.45
N PRO A 179 -19.08 9.02 6.63
CA PRO A 179 -19.95 8.31 7.58
C PRO A 179 -21.34 7.98 7.03
N GLU A 180 -21.80 8.74 6.05
CA GLU A 180 -23.13 8.61 5.46
C GLU A 180 -23.14 7.81 4.16
N GLY A 181 -21.96 7.39 3.66
CA GLY A 181 -21.75 6.64 2.41
C GLY A 181 -22.80 6.97 1.37
N LYS A 182 -22.66 8.13 0.69
CA LYS A 182 -23.75 8.57 -0.18
C LYS A 182 -23.98 7.52 -1.26
N ALA A 183 -25.14 6.87 -1.17
CA ALA A 183 -25.63 5.99 -2.21
C ALA A 183 -25.52 6.74 -3.54
N SER A 184 -24.76 6.15 -4.46
CA SER A 184 -24.57 6.63 -5.82
C SER A 184 -25.89 6.79 -6.54
#